data_AF-A0A0L0P709-F1
#
_entry.id   AF-A0A0L0P709-F1
#
_cell.length_a   1.000
_cell.length_b   1.000
_cell.length_c   1.000
_cell.angle_alpha   90.00
_cell.angle_beta   90.00
_cell.angle_gamma   90.00
#
_symmetry.space_group_name_H-M   'P 1'
#
loop_
_entity.id
_entity.type
_entity.pdbx_description
1 polymer ?
#
loop_
_entity_poly.entity_id
_entity_poly.type
_entity_poly.pdbx_seq_one_letter_code
_entity_poly.pdbx_strand_id
1 'polypeptide(L)'
;MDALEECHKAEFLKKAMGMCNFEKDELTKCIHAQRTEDAKARIRISREKQKAMQERQKKREEELYGKNGYLKKVIELEAQKRQ
;
A
#
# COMPACT_ATOMS: atom_id res chain seq x y z
N MET A 1 20.63 -14.42 6.04
CA MET A 1 21.45 -13.77 5.01
C MET A 1 22.87 -14.30 5.07
N ASP A 2 23.42 -14.49 6.26
CA ASP A 2 24.78 -14.99 6.51
C ASP A 2 25.14 -16.31 5.82
N ALA A 3 24.28 -17.34 5.87
CA ALA A 3 24.53 -18.61 5.17
C ALA A 3 24.60 -18.47 3.63
N LEU A 4 23.89 -17.50 3.05
CA LEU A 4 23.97 -17.21 1.62
C LEU A 4 25.24 -16.42 1.30
N GLU A 5 25.63 -15.47 2.15
CA GLU A 5 26.92 -14.78 2.02
C GLU A 5 28.10 -15.76 2.10
N GLU A 6 28.03 -16.75 2.98
CA GLU A 6 29.02 -17.84 3.06
C GLU A 6 29.02 -18.71 1.79
N CYS A 7 27.85 -19.05 1.25
CA CYS A 7 27.73 -19.74 -0.04
C CYS A 7 28.25 -18.88 -1.20
N HIS A 8 28.03 -17.56 -1.16
CA HIS A 8 28.54 -16.60 -2.14
C HIS A 8 30.03 -16.30 -1.97
N LYS A 9 30.64 -16.63 -0.81
CA LYS A 9 32.09 -16.64 -0.63
C LYS A 9 32.73 -17.93 -1.16
N ALA A 10 31.95 -18.98 -1.41
CA ALA A 10 32.44 -20.22 -2.00
C ALA A 10 32.86 -20.01 -3.48
N GLU A 11 33.91 -20.73 -3.88
CA GLU A 11 34.63 -20.56 -5.15
C GLU A 11 33.71 -20.50 -6.38
N PHE A 12 34.06 -19.60 -7.31
CA PHE A 12 33.36 -19.33 -8.57
C PHE A 12 32.89 -20.58 -9.32
N LEU A 13 33.69 -21.66 -9.30
CA LEU A 13 33.39 -22.94 -9.95
C LEU A 13 32.13 -23.62 -9.39
N LYS A 14 31.88 -23.60 -8.08
CA LYS A 14 30.68 -24.21 -7.49
C LYS A 14 29.40 -23.50 -7.93
N LYS A 15 29.49 -22.18 -8.10
CA LYS A 15 28.39 -21.36 -8.62
C LYS A 15 28.16 -21.62 -10.10
N ALA A 16 29.22 -21.67 -10.90
CA ALA A 16 29.15 -21.96 -12.33
C ALA A 16 28.55 -23.35 -12.60
N MET A 17 28.84 -24.32 -11.73
CA MET A 17 28.32 -25.69 -11.81
C MET A 17 26.92 -25.86 -11.16
N GLY A 18 26.30 -24.79 -10.64
CA GLY A 18 24.93 -24.81 -10.14
C GLY A 18 24.73 -25.52 -8.80
N MET A 19 25.78 -25.72 -8.01
CA MET A 19 25.73 -26.45 -6.73
C MET A 19 24.94 -25.75 -5.62
N CYS A 20 24.48 -24.50 -5.84
CA CYS A 20 23.71 -23.70 -4.88
C CYS A 20 22.35 -23.25 -5.42
N ASN A 21 21.84 -23.88 -6.49
CA ASN A 21 20.61 -23.44 -7.14
C ASN A 21 19.38 -23.65 -6.24
N PHE A 22 19.34 -24.74 -5.47
CA PHE A 22 18.24 -25.04 -4.57
C PHE A 22 18.07 -23.97 -3.48
N GLU A 23 19.15 -23.62 -2.79
CA GLU A 23 19.16 -22.61 -1.74
C GLU A 23 18.81 -21.23 -2.28
N LYS A 24 19.29 -20.90 -3.49
CA LYS A 24 18.96 -19.65 -4.19
C LYS A 24 17.47 -19.57 -4.53
N ASP A 25 16.88 -20.67 -4.99
CA ASP A 25 15.46 -20.71 -5.35
C ASP A 25 14.58 -20.57 -4.11
N GLU A 26 14.90 -21.28 -3.03
CA GLU A 26 14.19 -21.16 -1.75
C GLU A 26 14.30 -19.76 -1.16
N LEU A 27 15.48 -19.14 -1.23
CA LEU A 27 15.65 -17.75 -0.80
C LEU A 27 14.80 -16.79 -1.64
N THR A 28 14.78 -16.98 -2.96
CA THR A 28 14.00 -16.15 -3.87
C THR A 28 12.51 -16.21 -3.52
N LYS A 29 11.99 -17.41 -3.22
CA LYS A 29 10.61 -17.60 -2.74
C LYS A 29 10.37 -16.88 -1.42
N CYS A 30 11.29 -17.00 -0.46
CA CYS A 30 11.20 -16.34 0.84
C CYS A 30 11.16 -14.80 0.71
N ILE A 31 12.06 -14.21 -0.07
CA ILE A 31 12.10 -12.77 -0.32
C ILE A 31 10.82 -12.31 -1.03
N HIS A 32 10.33 -13.10 -1.99
CA HIS A 32 9.09 -12.79 -2.68
C HIS A 32 7.89 -12.78 -1.72
N ALA A 33 7.80 -13.77 -0.84
CA ALA A 33 6.78 -13.82 0.20
C ALA A 33 6.85 -12.60 1.12
N GLN A 34 8.04 -12.25 1.61
CA GLN A 34 8.24 -11.08 2.47
C GLN A 34 7.81 -9.78 1.77
N ARG A 35 8.22 -9.57 0.51
CA ARG A 35 7.81 -8.40 -0.27
C ARG A 35 6.30 -8.30 -0.42
N THR A 36 5.64 -9.44 -0.59
CA THR A 36 4.17 -9.53 -0.72
C THR A 36 3.49 -9.18 0.59
N GLU A 37 3.95 -9.71 1.72
CA GLU A 37 3.42 -9.38 3.04
C GLU A 37 3.63 -7.91 3.40
N ASP A 38 4.82 -7.35 3.12
CA ASP A 38 5.09 -5.93 3.31
C ASP A 38 4.15 -5.06 2.45
N ALA A 39 3.85 -5.47 1.22
CA ALA A 39 2.91 -4.77 0.36
C ALA A 39 1.48 -4.81 0.93
N LYS A 40 1.03 -5.96 1.42
CA LYS A 40 -0.27 -6.11 2.09
C LYS A 40 -0.37 -5.21 3.33
N ALA A 41 0.68 -5.17 4.15
CA ALA A 41 0.75 -4.31 5.33
C ALA A 41 0.65 -2.83 4.95
N ARG A 42 1.38 -2.39 3.92
CA ARG A 42 1.28 -1.00 3.40
C ARG A 42 -0.11 -0.66 2.89
N ILE A 43 -0.75 -1.59 2.15
CA ILE A 43 -2.12 -1.40 1.66
C ILE A 43 -3.11 -1.24 2.81
N ARG A 44 -3.00 -2.06 3.86
CA ARG A 44 -3.86 -1.96 5.05
C ARG A 44 -3.75 -0.59 5.72
N ILE A 45 -2.52 -0.15 5.98
CA ILE A 45 -2.25 1.18 6.60
C ILE A 45 -2.79 2.31 5.71
N SER A 46 -2.61 2.21 4.40
CA SER A 46 -3.12 3.22 3.45
C SER A 46 -4.65 3.32 3.49
N ARG A 47 -5.34 2.17 3.51
CA ARG A 47 -6.81 2.12 3.61
C ARG A 47 -7.32 2.72 4.92
N GLU A 48 -6.66 2.45 6.05
CA GLU A 48 -7.00 3.03 7.35
C GLU A 48 -6.84 4.55 7.34
N LYS A 49 -5.72 5.05 6.80
CA LYS A 49 -5.49 6.50 6.63
C LYS A 49 -6.54 7.15 5.73
N GLN A 50 -6.89 6.50 4.62
CA GLN A 50 -7.91 7.01 3.69
C GLN A 50 -9.28 7.10 4.35
N LYS A 51 -9.68 6.07 5.11
CA LYS A 51 -10.94 6.09 5.88
C LYS A 51 -10.96 7.25 6.88
N ALA A 52 -9.91 7.39 7.68
CA ALA A 52 -9.83 8.47 8.67
C ALA A 52 -9.86 9.86 8.02
N MET A 53 -9.23 10.01 6.84
CA MET A 53 -9.27 11.25 6.08
C MET A 53 -10.67 11.53 5.53
N GLN A 54 -11.34 10.54 4.94
CA GLN A 54 -12.71 10.68 4.43
C GLN A 54 -13.71 11.04 5.53
N GLU A 55 -13.60 10.42 6.70
CA GLU A 55 -14.43 10.77 7.86
C GLU A 55 -14.23 12.22 8.30
N ARG A 56 -12.98 12.70 8.33
CA ARG A 56 -12.66 14.10 8.66
C ARG A 56 -13.19 15.05 7.60
N GLN A 57 -13.10 14.72 6.32
CA GLN A 57 -13.67 15.52 5.24
C GLN A 57 -15.19 15.59 5.35
N LYS A 58 -15.86 14.46 5.54
CA LYS A 58 -17.31 14.40 5.72
C LYS A 58 -17.78 15.25 6.90
N LYS A 59 -17.12 15.14 8.06
CA LYS A 59 -17.45 15.97 9.24
C LYS A 59 -17.33 17.46 8.92
N ARG A 60 -16.24 17.87 8.27
CA ARG A 60 -16.02 19.27 7.88
C ARG A 60 -17.08 19.76 6.90
N GLU A 61 -17.47 18.94 5.93
CA GLU A 61 -18.53 19.26 4.98
C GLU A 61 -19.89 19.40 5.67
N GLU A 62 -20.20 18.52 6.61
CA GLU A 62 -21.43 18.58 7.41
C GLU A 62 -21.45 19.81 8.32
N GLU A 63 -20.32 20.22 8.89
CA GLU A 63 -20.17 21.47 9.66
C GLU A 63 -20.39 22.71 8.79
N LEU A 64 -19.85 22.72 7.56
CA LEU A 64 -19.93 23.87 6.65
C LEU A 64 -21.29 24.01 5.96
N TYR A 65 -21.88 22.89 5.52
CA TYR A 65 -23.04 22.88 4.63
C TYR A 65 -24.26 22.16 5.21
N GLY A 66 -24.21 21.77 6.49
CA GLY A 66 -25.26 21.00 7.13
C GLY A 66 -25.31 19.54 6.67
N LYS A 67 -26.23 18.77 7.27
CA LYS A 67 -26.38 17.33 7.01
C LYS A 67 -26.47 17.03 5.51
N ASN A 68 -25.62 16.13 5.02
CA ASN A 68 -25.55 15.72 3.60
C ASN A 68 -25.36 16.88 2.60
N GLY A 69 -24.71 17.98 3.02
CA GLY A 69 -24.45 19.15 2.18
C GLY A 69 -25.73 19.88 1.77
N TYR A 70 -26.76 19.87 2.61
CA TYR A 70 -28.07 20.48 2.32
C TYR A 70 -27.95 21.94 1.88
N LEU A 71 -27.20 22.76 2.61
CA LEU A 71 -27.03 24.18 2.31
C LEU A 71 -26.39 24.39 0.94
N LYS A 72 -25.40 23.57 0.59
CA LYS A 72 -24.75 23.61 -0.74
C LYS A 72 -25.77 23.36 -1.85
N LYS A 73 -26.63 22.35 -1.69
CA LYS A 73 -27.69 22.03 -2.66
C LYS A 73 -28.70 23.17 -2.81
N VAL A 74 -29.08 23.82 -1.72
CA VAL A 74 -30.01 24.97 -1.77
C VAL A 74 -29.36 26.15 -2.50
N ILE A 75 -28.08 26.46 -2.23
CA ILE A 75 -27.35 27.53 -2.93
C ILE A 75 -27.26 27.24 -4.43
N GLU A 76 -26.94 26.00 -4.80
CA GLU A 76 -26.88 25.57 -6.21
C GLU A 76 -28.25 25.72 -6.91
N LEU A 77 -29.34 25.30 -6.26
CA LEU A 77 -30.70 25.45 -6.79
C LEU A 77 -31.08 26.93 -6.97
N GLU A 78 -30.75 27.78 -6.01
CA GLU A 78 -31.05 29.21 -6.07
C GLU A 78 -30.23 29.91 -7.16
N ALA A 79 -28.96 29.54 -7.34
CA ALA A 79 -28.13 30.06 -8.42
C ALA A 79 -28.66 29.67 -9.80
N GLN A 80 -29.14 28.43 -9.96
CA GLN A 80 -29.76 27.96 -11.21
C GLN A 80 -31.06 28.70 -11.53
N LYS A 81 -31.86 29.05 -10.53
CA LYS A 81 -33.10 29.83 -10.73
C LYS A 81 -32.86 31.29 -11.15
N ARG A 82 -31.66 31.82 -10.90
CA ARG A 82 -31.28 33.21 -11.21
C ARG A 82 -30.58 33.35 -12.56
N GLN A 83 -30.28 32.25 -13.24
CA GLN A 83 -29.81 32.21 -14.63
C GLN A 83 -31.00 32.05 -15.58
#